data_AF-A0A5M6DCQ9-F1
#
_entry.id   AF-A0A5M6DCQ9-F1
#
_cell.length_a   1.000
_cell.length_b   1.000
_cell.length_c   1.000
_cell.angle_alpha   90.00
_cell.angle_beta   90.00
_cell.angle_gamma   90.00
#
_symmetry.space_group_name_H-M   'P 1'
#
loop_
_entity.id
_entity.type
_entity.pdbx_description
1 polymer ?
#
loop_
_entity_poly.entity_id
_entity_poly.type
_entity_poly.pdbx_seq_one_letter_code
_entity_poly.pdbx_strand_id
1 'polypeptide(L)'
;MTLASDDDLNDNRASTIERFFRGISEFIFHTKLGVVDVQLVDYVSDMMLRFVRVDSLYSLRQSDGMRTRHLVQMVAEAERRIGLAKREVYRHVGDFTLFWSGMYPESLSGRKGLAESPDRFLDYCRQGKRAYAIAAEIEGGEDRPSSEVIQRMSEHFEMCAYGLREIRRHWEDGDEQQSGGLLTW
;
A
#
# COMPACT_ATOMS: atom_id res chain seq x y z
N MET A 1 -34.17 -25.99 -1.20
CA MET A 1 -33.02 -26.04 -2.12
C MET A 1 -32.68 -24.61 -2.44
N THR A 2 -31.90 -23.99 -1.56
CA THR A 2 -31.68 -22.54 -1.52
C THR A 2 -30.51 -22.23 -2.43
N LEU A 3 -30.77 -21.43 -3.47
CA LEU A 3 -29.75 -20.82 -4.29
C LEU A 3 -28.95 -19.88 -3.38
N ALA A 4 -27.73 -20.30 -3.00
CA ALA A 4 -26.76 -19.36 -2.47
C ALA A 4 -26.43 -18.41 -3.63
N SER A 5 -26.90 -17.16 -3.50
CA SER A 5 -26.71 -16.12 -4.51
C SER A 5 -25.22 -15.86 -4.69
N ASP A 6 -24.75 -15.70 -5.94
CA ASP A 6 -23.34 -15.41 -6.26
C ASP A 6 -22.77 -14.20 -5.48
N ASP A 7 -23.63 -13.29 -5.01
CA ASP A 7 -23.27 -12.18 -4.12
C ASP A 7 -22.74 -12.63 -2.74
N ASP A 8 -23.33 -13.65 -2.11
CA ASP A 8 -22.91 -14.14 -0.78
C ASP A 8 -21.53 -14.82 -0.84
N LEU A 9 -21.21 -15.47 -1.96
CA LEU A 9 -19.90 -16.10 -2.18
C LEU A 9 -18.79 -15.06 -2.45
N ASN A 10 -19.14 -13.96 -3.10
CA ASN A 10 -18.20 -12.87 -3.38
C ASN A 10 -17.88 -12.05 -2.13
N ASP A 11 -18.88 -11.76 -1.29
CA ASP A 11 -18.71 -11.05 -0.02
C ASP A 11 -17.90 -11.87 1.02
N ASN A 12 -18.10 -13.19 1.03
CA ASN A 12 -17.36 -14.09 1.91
C ASN A 12 -15.88 -14.26 1.48
N ARG A 13 -15.58 -14.23 0.17
CA ARG A 13 -14.20 -14.23 -0.34
C ARG A 13 -13.49 -12.91 -0.07
N ALA A 14 -14.18 -11.79 -0.29
CA ALA A 14 -13.66 -10.45 0.01
C ALA A 14 -13.28 -10.33 1.50
N SER A 15 -14.17 -10.75 2.39
CA SER A 15 -13.93 -10.73 3.84
C SER A 15 -12.86 -11.72 4.31
N THR A 16 -12.70 -12.87 3.65
CA THR A 16 -11.62 -13.83 3.96
C THR A 16 -10.24 -13.25 3.63
N ILE A 17 -10.11 -12.61 2.47
CA ILE A 17 -8.87 -11.93 2.05
C ILE A 17 -8.58 -10.73 2.98
N GLU A 18 -9.59 -9.95 3.34
CA GLU A 18 -9.47 -8.85 4.30
C GLU A 18 -8.92 -9.31 5.66
N ARG A 19 -9.48 -10.39 6.20
CA ARG A 19 -9.02 -10.97 7.48
C ARG A 19 -7.60 -11.52 7.39
N PHE A 20 -7.24 -12.12 6.25
CA PHE A 20 -5.88 -12.61 6.01
C PHE A 20 -4.85 -11.48 5.98
N PHE A 21 -5.10 -10.41 5.21
CA PHE A 21 -4.20 -9.27 5.15
C PHE A 21 -4.09 -8.54 6.47
N ARG A 22 -5.21 -8.35 7.18
CA ARG A 22 -5.18 -7.77 8.53
C ARG A 22 -4.33 -8.63 9.48
N GLY A 23 -4.54 -9.95 9.49
CA GLY A 23 -3.79 -10.85 10.36
C GLY A 23 -2.28 -10.89 10.09
N ILE A 24 -1.86 -10.88 8.81
CA ILE A 24 -0.43 -10.86 8.47
C ILE A 24 0.20 -9.49 8.78
N SER A 25 -0.50 -8.40 8.49
CA SER A 25 -0.04 -7.05 8.84
C SER A 25 0.13 -6.90 10.35
N GLU A 26 -0.87 -7.28 11.14
CA GLU A 26 -0.78 -7.29 12.61
C GLU A 26 0.40 -8.15 13.07
N PHE A 27 0.53 -9.38 12.56
CA PHE A 27 1.62 -10.29 12.95
C PHE A 27 3.00 -9.70 12.66
N ILE A 28 3.21 -9.13 11.47
CA ILE A 28 4.52 -8.59 11.07
C ILE A 28 4.84 -7.30 11.82
N PHE A 29 3.88 -6.39 11.94
CA PHE A 29 4.11 -5.13 12.66
C PHE A 29 4.34 -5.39 14.16
N HIS A 30 3.61 -6.31 14.79
CA HIS A 30 3.85 -6.66 16.19
C HIS A 30 5.13 -7.48 16.38
N THR A 31 5.34 -8.54 15.60
CA THR A 31 6.38 -9.55 15.90
C THR A 31 7.74 -9.18 15.32
N LYS A 32 7.77 -8.61 14.10
CA LYS A 32 9.04 -8.27 13.43
C LYS A 32 9.46 -6.82 13.66
N LEU A 33 8.51 -5.90 13.77
CA LEU A 33 8.80 -4.46 13.88
C LEU A 33 8.61 -3.90 15.29
N GLY A 34 8.00 -4.64 16.21
CA GLY A 34 7.74 -4.19 17.58
C GLY A 34 6.77 -3.00 17.66
N VAL A 35 5.96 -2.78 16.63
CA VAL A 35 4.99 -1.68 16.57
C VAL A 35 3.76 -2.07 17.37
N VAL A 36 3.34 -1.20 18.29
CA VAL A 36 2.14 -1.38 19.13
C VAL A 36 1.04 -0.37 18.75
N ASP A 37 1.25 0.37 17.66
CA ASP A 37 0.32 1.38 17.18
C ASP A 37 -0.78 0.75 16.31
N VAL A 38 -1.88 0.36 16.97
CA VAL A 38 -3.02 -0.31 16.32
C VAL A 38 -3.61 0.51 15.17
N GLN A 39 -3.75 1.83 15.34
CA GLN A 39 -4.35 2.68 14.31
C GLN A 39 -3.48 2.80 13.06
N LEU A 40 -2.15 2.79 13.23
CA LEU A 40 -1.21 2.78 12.10
C LEU A 40 -1.30 1.45 11.34
N VAL A 41 -1.32 0.33 12.07
CA VAL A 41 -1.41 -1.02 11.49
C VAL A 41 -2.74 -1.22 10.76
N ASP A 42 -3.85 -0.77 11.33
CA ASP A 42 -5.17 -0.79 10.70
C ASP A 42 -5.17 0.02 9.40
N TYR A 43 -4.60 1.24 9.43
CA TYR A 43 -4.49 2.08 8.25
C TYR A 43 -3.70 1.40 7.13
N VAL A 44 -2.53 0.85 7.44
CA VAL A 44 -1.67 0.13 6.48
C VAL A 44 -2.41 -1.07 5.90
N SER A 45 -3.11 -1.85 6.73
CA SER A 45 -3.87 -3.03 6.33
C SER A 45 -5.00 -2.65 5.36
N ASP A 46 -5.79 -1.63 5.70
CA ASP A 46 -6.88 -1.15 4.86
C ASP A 46 -6.35 -0.54 3.55
N MET A 47 -5.21 0.17 3.61
CA MET A 47 -4.53 0.69 2.43
C MET A 47 -4.09 -0.43 1.49
N MET A 48 -3.44 -1.47 2.01
CA MET A 48 -3.06 -2.63 1.23
C MET A 48 -4.25 -3.27 0.53
N LEU A 49 -5.36 -3.45 1.24
CA LEU A 49 -6.56 -4.06 0.69
C LEU A 49 -7.12 -3.26 -0.50
N ARG A 50 -7.13 -1.93 -0.39
CA ARG A 50 -7.50 -1.06 -1.53
C ARG A 50 -6.57 -1.29 -2.72
N PHE A 51 -5.27 -1.35 -2.48
CA PHE A 51 -4.28 -1.45 -3.56
C PHE A 51 -4.12 -2.85 -4.14
N VAL A 52 -4.32 -3.92 -3.39
CA VAL A 52 -4.30 -5.29 -3.92
C VAL A 52 -5.50 -5.53 -4.84
N ARG A 53 -6.68 -5.01 -4.48
CA ARG A 53 -7.86 -5.04 -5.35
C ARG A 53 -7.60 -4.29 -6.65
N VAL A 54 -6.98 -3.11 -6.56
CA VAL A 54 -6.62 -2.30 -7.74
C VAL A 54 -5.50 -2.99 -8.54
N ASP A 55 -4.41 -3.43 -7.92
CA ASP A 55 -3.28 -4.08 -8.58
C ASP A 55 -3.70 -5.37 -9.28
N SER A 56 -4.53 -6.22 -8.67
CA SER A 56 -5.06 -7.41 -9.34
C SER A 56 -5.81 -7.10 -10.65
N LEU A 57 -6.36 -5.89 -10.79
CA LEU A 57 -7.01 -5.39 -12.01
C LEU A 57 -6.03 -4.71 -12.99
N TYR A 58 -4.90 -4.16 -12.52
CA TYR A 58 -3.97 -3.33 -13.30
C TYR A 58 -2.58 -3.96 -13.57
N SER A 59 -2.21 -5.03 -12.85
CA SER A 59 -0.88 -5.67 -12.83
C SER A 59 -0.46 -6.26 -14.18
N LEU A 60 -1.40 -6.56 -15.08
CA LEU A 60 -1.07 -7.18 -16.37
C LEU A 60 -0.43 -6.24 -17.40
N ARG A 61 -0.32 -4.91 -17.18
CA ARG A 61 0.01 -3.98 -18.30
C ARG A 61 0.87 -2.74 -18.05
N GLN A 62 1.23 -2.33 -16.82
CA GLN A 62 1.91 -1.04 -16.64
C GLN A 62 3.43 -1.14 -16.51
N SER A 63 4.15 -0.46 -17.42
CA SER A 63 5.59 -0.21 -17.31
C SER A 63 5.91 0.90 -16.31
N ASP A 64 7.10 0.90 -15.72
CA ASP A 64 7.56 1.88 -14.72
C ASP A 64 7.31 3.34 -15.11
N GLY A 65 7.46 3.67 -16.40
CA GLY A 65 7.27 5.03 -16.91
C GLY A 65 5.82 5.53 -16.79
N MET A 66 4.83 4.64 -16.86
CA MET A 66 3.42 5.01 -16.68
C MET A 66 3.10 5.32 -15.23
N ARG A 67 3.70 4.60 -14.28
CA ARG A 67 3.53 4.82 -12.83
C ARG A 67 4.07 6.17 -12.39
N THR A 68 5.30 6.51 -12.80
CA THR A 68 5.88 7.84 -12.51
C THR A 68 5.06 8.96 -13.13
N ARG A 69 4.60 8.80 -14.38
CA ARG A 69 3.72 9.80 -15.02
C ARG A 69 2.42 9.97 -14.23
N HIS A 70 1.81 8.88 -13.79
CA HIS A 70 0.60 8.90 -13.00
C HIS A 70 0.81 9.62 -11.66
N LEU A 71 1.90 9.32 -10.95
CA LEU A 71 2.28 10.04 -9.73
C LEU A 71 2.39 11.55 -9.95
N VAL A 72 3.10 11.97 -11.00
CA VAL A 72 3.22 13.40 -11.35
C VAL A 72 1.85 14.02 -11.64
N GLN A 73 0.97 13.33 -12.35
CA GLN A 73 -0.39 13.80 -12.65
C GLN A 73 -1.23 13.97 -11.37
N MET A 74 -1.18 12.99 -10.45
CA MET A 74 -1.90 13.06 -9.18
C MET A 74 -1.42 14.23 -8.32
N VAL A 75 -0.11 14.46 -8.24
CA VAL A 75 0.46 15.61 -7.50
C VAL A 75 0.03 16.93 -8.13
N ALA A 76 0.12 17.05 -9.46
CA ALA A 76 -0.32 18.24 -10.18
C ALA A 76 -1.84 18.48 -10.07
N GLU A 77 -2.63 17.42 -9.91
CA GLU A 77 -4.05 17.53 -9.57
C GLU A 77 -4.25 18.02 -8.14
N ALA A 78 -3.54 17.45 -7.17
CA ALA A 78 -3.65 17.82 -5.76
C ALA A 78 -3.40 19.32 -5.52
N GLU A 79 -2.41 19.89 -6.21
CA GLU A 79 -2.10 21.33 -6.10
C GLU A 79 -3.21 22.25 -6.62
N ARG A 80 -4.11 21.75 -7.48
CA ARG A 80 -5.27 22.51 -7.99
C ARG A 80 -6.52 22.37 -7.13
N ARG A 81 -6.54 21.45 -6.17
CA ARG A 81 -7.68 21.20 -5.28
C ARG A 81 -7.57 22.05 -4.01
N ILE A 82 -8.68 22.19 -3.30
CA ILE A 82 -8.76 22.87 -1.99
C ILE A 82 -9.55 22.03 -0.98
N GLY A 83 -9.31 22.27 0.31
CA GLY A 83 -10.00 21.62 1.42
C GLY A 83 -9.96 20.09 1.35
N LEU A 84 -11.09 19.44 1.63
CA LEU A 84 -11.21 17.97 1.64
C LEU A 84 -10.77 17.32 0.32
N ALA A 85 -11.05 17.94 -0.83
CA ALA A 85 -10.61 17.38 -2.11
C ALA A 85 -9.08 17.36 -2.23
N LYS A 86 -8.38 18.39 -1.73
CA LYS A 86 -6.91 18.43 -1.70
C LYS A 86 -6.36 17.33 -0.79
N ARG A 87 -6.94 17.22 0.40
CA ARG A 87 -6.60 16.19 1.38
C ARG A 87 -6.67 14.78 0.82
N GLU A 88 -7.77 14.45 0.16
CA GLU A 88 -8.01 13.10 -0.37
C GLU A 88 -7.01 12.74 -1.47
N VAL A 89 -6.71 13.67 -2.37
CA VAL A 89 -5.71 13.42 -3.42
C VAL A 89 -4.31 13.26 -2.83
N TYR A 90 -3.93 14.10 -1.86
CA TYR A 90 -2.63 13.95 -1.19
C TYR A 90 -2.52 12.67 -0.36
N ARG A 91 -3.58 12.28 0.35
CA ARG A 91 -3.64 10.98 1.02
C ARG A 91 -3.43 9.84 0.03
N HIS A 92 -4.09 9.90 -1.13
CA HIS A 92 -3.94 8.89 -2.17
C HIS A 92 -2.52 8.86 -2.78
N VAL A 93 -1.88 10.02 -2.97
CA VAL A 93 -0.47 10.09 -3.36
C VAL A 93 0.44 9.40 -2.33
N GLY A 94 0.17 9.62 -1.03
CA GLY A 94 0.86 8.93 0.06
C GLY A 94 0.68 7.42 -0.02
N ASP A 95 -0.57 6.95 -0.11
CA ASP A 95 -0.90 5.52 -0.19
C ASP A 95 -0.25 4.85 -1.42
N PHE A 96 -0.31 5.52 -2.58
CA PHE A 96 0.26 5.03 -3.83
C PHE A 96 1.77 4.86 -3.71
N THR A 97 2.47 5.90 -3.25
CA THR A 97 3.93 5.85 -3.10
C THR A 97 4.36 4.82 -2.05
N LEU A 98 3.63 4.71 -0.93
CA LEU A 98 3.90 3.72 0.11
C LEU A 98 3.76 2.29 -0.40
N PHE A 99 2.66 2.00 -1.10
CA PHE A 99 2.41 0.69 -1.67
C PHE A 99 3.53 0.27 -2.64
N TRP A 100 3.91 1.13 -3.59
CA TRP A 100 4.95 0.78 -4.56
C TRP A 100 6.34 0.67 -3.95
N SER A 101 6.68 1.55 -2.99
CA SER A 101 7.96 1.50 -2.27
C SER A 101 8.07 0.27 -1.37
N GLY A 102 6.96 -0.20 -0.80
CA GLY A 102 6.93 -1.38 0.05
C GLY A 102 6.86 -2.69 -0.73
N MET A 103 5.88 -2.81 -1.63
CA MET A 103 5.57 -4.04 -2.36
C MET A 103 6.51 -4.28 -3.54
N TYR A 104 6.98 -3.26 -4.27
CA TYR A 104 7.81 -3.49 -5.47
C TYR A 104 9.03 -2.55 -5.53
N PRO A 105 9.87 -2.51 -4.49
CA PRO A 105 11.03 -1.63 -4.42
C PRO A 105 12.05 -1.89 -5.54
N GLU A 106 12.19 -3.15 -5.99
CA GLU A 106 13.09 -3.54 -7.07
C GLU A 106 12.66 -2.92 -8.40
N SER A 107 11.35 -2.71 -8.58
CA SER A 107 10.81 -2.03 -9.75
C SER A 107 11.04 -0.52 -9.70
N LEU A 108 11.50 0.03 -8.57
CA LEU A 108 11.83 1.45 -8.40
C LEU A 108 13.33 1.70 -8.51
N SER A 109 14.15 0.72 -8.13
CA SER A 109 15.59 0.70 -8.42
C SER A 109 15.81 0.48 -9.92
N GLY A 110 16.47 1.41 -10.61
CA GLY A 110 16.66 1.34 -12.07
C GLY A 110 17.32 0.01 -12.54
N ARG A 111 17.05 -0.39 -13.80
CA ARG A 111 17.74 -1.52 -14.43
C ARG A 111 19.25 -1.31 -14.42
N LYS A 112 20.03 -2.35 -14.08
CA LYS A 112 21.48 -2.38 -14.29
C LYS A 112 21.80 -2.03 -15.75
N GLY A 113 22.48 -0.91 -15.99
CA GLY A 113 23.08 -0.58 -17.30
C GLY A 113 22.70 0.76 -17.96
N LEU A 114 21.77 1.55 -17.39
CA LEU A 114 21.54 2.95 -17.77
C LEU A 114 21.81 3.82 -16.55
N ALA A 115 22.47 4.97 -16.74
CA ALA A 115 22.95 5.87 -15.68
C ALA A 115 22.04 5.85 -14.44
N GLU A 116 22.62 5.37 -13.35
CA GLU A 116 21.96 4.89 -12.15
C GLU A 116 21.09 5.98 -11.52
N SER A 117 19.83 5.64 -11.19
CA SER A 117 19.01 6.47 -10.31
C SER A 117 18.57 5.63 -9.10
N PRO A 118 19.42 5.52 -8.07
CA PRO A 118 18.98 5.28 -6.69
C PRO A 118 17.94 6.33 -6.24
N ASP A 119 17.86 7.44 -6.97
CA ASP A 119 16.95 8.57 -6.77
C ASP A 119 15.48 8.17 -6.76
N ARG A 120 15.02 7.28 -7.65
CA ARG A 120 13.57 7.07 -7.82
C ARG A 120 12.86 6.47 -6.60
N PHE A 121 13.48 5.51 -5.91
CA PHE A 121 12.91 5.00 -4.65
C PHE A 121 12.90 6.11 -3.58
N LEU A 122 14.01 6.84 -3.48
CA LEU A 122 14.15 7.96 -2.55
C LEU A 122 13.13 9.07 -2.84
N ASP A 123 12.84 9.34 -4.11
CA ASP A 123 11.85 10.29 -4.59
C ASP A 123 10.45 9.85 -4.21
N TYR A 124 10.11 8.56 -4.37
CA TYR A 124 8.82 8.04 -3.94
C TYR A 124 8.66 8.16 -2.42
N CYS A 125 9.67 7.81 -1.63
CA CYS A 125 9.65 7.99 -0.19
C CYS A 125 9.48 9.47 0.20
N ARG A 126 10.27 10.37 -0.38
CA ARG A 126 10.16 11.82 -0.12
C ARG A 126 8.79 12.36 -0.50
N GLN A 127 8.28 11.97 -1.67
CA GLN A 127 6.98 12.42 -2.17
C GLN A 127 5.85 11.88 -1.30
N GLY A 128 5.92 10.63 -0.87
CA GLY A 128 4.92 10.01 0.00
C GLY A 128 4.86 10.66 1.38
N LYS A 129 6.01 10.87 2.03
CA LYS A 129 6.12 11.57 3.30
C LYS A 129 5.53 12.98 3.22
N ARG A 130 5.92 13.74 2.19
CA ARG A 130 5.39 15.09 1.95
C ARG A 130 3.89 15.07 1.72
N ALA A 131 3.38 14.10 0.95
CA ALA A 131 1.96 14.01 0.65
C ALA A 131 1.11 13.73 1.89
N TYR A 132 1.53 12.79 2.75
CA TYR A 132 0.86 12.54 4.02
C TYR A 132 0.91 13.74 4.95
N ALA A 133 2.05 14.43 5.06
CA ALA A 133 2.17 15.63 5.89
C ALA A 133 1.17 16.72 5.44
N ILE A 134 1.09 17.01 4.14
CA ILE A 134 0.13 17.99 3.59
C ILE A 134 -1.32 17.54 3.83
N ALA A 135 -1.60 16.24 3.70
CA ALA A 135 -2.95 15.72 3.97
C ALA A 135 -3.33 15.85 5.45
N ALA A 136 -2.37 15.66 6.37
CA ALA A 136 -2.61 15.76 7.81
C ALA A 136 -2.93 17.20 8.25
N GLU A 137 -2.39 18.21 7.57
CA GLU A 137 -2.71 19.62 7.81
C GLU A 137 -4.17 20.00 7.53
N ILE A 138 -4.90 19.16 6.79
CA ILE A 138 -6.30 19.40 6.41
C ILE A 138 -7.21 18.45 7.20
N GLU A 139 -8.16 19.00 7.93
CA GLU A 139 -9.11 18.21 8.73
C GLU A 139 -10.07 17.39 7.85
N GLY A 140 -10.25 16.11 8.19
CA GLY A 140 -11.00 15.13 7.38
C GLY A 140 -12.46 14.91 7.75
N GLY A 141 -12.88 15.40 8.92
CA GLY A 141 -14.12 14.99 9.57
C GLY A 141 -14.05 13.57 10.17
N GLU A 142 -15.15 13.10 10.74
CA GLU A 142 -15.22 11.86 11.53
C GLU A 142 -15.19 10.58 10.67
N ASP A 143 -15.73 10.63 9.45
CA ASP A 143 -15.82 9.45 8.56
C ASP A 143 -14.50 9.08 7.84
N ARG A 144 -13.41 9.79 8.16
CA ARG A 144 -12.12 9.64 7.48
C ARG A 144 -11.01 9.39 8.51
N PRO A 145 -9.90 8.75 8.10
CA PRO A 145 -8.74 8.60 8.97
C PRO A 145 -8.34 9.93 9.58
N SER A 146 -8.05 9.97 10.88
CA SER A 146 -7.71 11.21 11.57
C SER A 146 -6.43 11.83 11.00
N SER A 147 -6.28 13.14 11.13
CA SER A 147 -5.05 13.83 10.75
C SER A 147 -3.84 13.30 11.54
N GLU A 148 -4.04 12.86 12.77
CA GLU A 148 -2.99 12.24 13.60
C GLU A 148 -2.47 10.93 13.00
N VAL A 149 -3.37 10.03 12.56
CA VAL A 149 -2.96 8.78 11.89
C VAL A 149 -2.20 9.09 10.61
N ILE A 150 -2.72 10.01 9.78
CA ILE A 150 -2.06 10.40 8.52
C ILE A 150 -0.69 11.03 8.79
N GLN A 151 -0.55 11.85 9.84
CA GLN A 151 0.73 12.41 10.23
C GLN A 151 1.73 11.30 10.62
N ARG A 152 1.30 10.31 11.40
CA ARG A 152 2.13 9.14 11.73
C ARG A 152 2.55 8.34 10.50
N MET A 153 1.69 8.22 9.49
CA MET A 153 2.06 7.61 8.20
C MET A 153 3.20 8.37 7.50
N SER A 154 3.27 9.70 7.65
CA SER A 154 4.40 10.50 7.16
C SER A 154 5.68 10.22 7.96
N GLU A 155 5.58 10.21 9.29
CA GLU A 155 6.73 10.06 10.19
C GLU A 155 7.34 8.66 10.13
N HIS A 156 6.50 7.64 9.98
CA HIS A 156 6.89 6.23 9.97
C HIS A 156 6.88 5.60 8.57
N PHE A 157 6.91 6.41 7.52
CA PHE A 157 6.76 5.95 6.14
C PHE A 157 7.72 4.81 5.77
N GLU A 158 9.02 4.95 6.04
CA GLU A 158 10.02 3.94 5.67
C GLU A 158 9.84 2.64 6.47
N MET A 159 9.42 2.74 7.74
CA MET A 159 9.10 1.57 8.56
C MET A 159 7.85 0.86 8.04
N CYS A 160 6.82 1.61 7.65
CA CYS A 160 5.64 1.05 7.00
C CYS A 160 5.99 0.37 5.67
N ALA A 161 6.80 1.02 4.83
CA ALA A 161 7.28 0.46 3.56
C ALA A 161 8.08 -0.83 3.77
N TYR A 162 8.93 -0.87 4.79
CA TYR A 162 9.66 -2.08 5.17
C TYR A 162 8.71 -3.19 5.65
N GLY A 163 7.70 -2.86 6.47
CA GLY A 163 6.66 -3.80 6.89
C GLY A 163 5.91 -4.43 5.70
N LEU A 164 5.50 -3.61 4.73
CA LEU A 164 4.89 -4.09 3.49
C LEU A 164 5.78 -5.07 2.72
N ARG A 165 7.09 -4.81 2.67
CA ARG A 165 8.06 -5.70 2.03
C ARG A 165 8.14 -7.05 2.73
N GLU A 166 8.11 -7.05 4.05
CA GLU A 166 8.09 -8.29 4.83
C GLU A 166 6.77 -9.06 4.67
N ILE A 167 5.64 -8.36 4.50
CA ILE A 167 4.34 -8.97 4.20
C ILE A 167 4.39 -9.67 2.83
N ARG A 168 4.93 -8.99 1.80
CA ARG A 168 5.12 -9.60 0.47
C ARG A 168 6.02 -10.84 0.53
N ARG A 169 7.16 -10.76 1.22
CA ARG A 169 8.07 -11.91 1.39
C ARG A 169 7.38 -13.10 2.04
N HIS A 170 6.61 -12.85 3.10
CA HIS A 170 5.88 -13.91 3.78
C HIS A 170 4.82 -14.57 2.87
N TRP A 171 4.21 -13.80 1.97
CA TRP A 171 3.29 -14.35 0.98
C TRP A 171 4.02 -15.21 -0.08
N GLU A 172 5.14 -14.72 -0.62
CA GLU A 172 5.96 -15.47 -1.58
C GLU A 172 6.50 -16.78 -0.97
N ASP A 173 6.98 -16.76 0.28
CA ASP A 173 7.47 -17.95 0.99
C ASP A 173 6.36 -18.98 1.26
N GLY A 174 5.13 -18.52 1.53
CA GLY A 174 3.96 -19.37 1.78
C GLY A 174 3.48 -20.10 0.53
N ASP A 175 3.52 -19.44 -0.63
CA ASP A 175 3.19 -20.04 -1.93
C ASP A 175 4.22 -21.10 -2.37
N GLU A 176 5.50 -20.90 -2.04
CA GLU A 176 6.57 -21.88 -2.30
C GLU A 176 6.44 -23.14 -1.44
N GLN A 177 6.04 -23.02 -0.18
CA GLN A 177 5.82 -24.18 0.71
C GLN A 177 4.56 -24.98 0.34
N GLN A 178 3.54 -24.32 -0.20
CA GLN A 178 2.33 -24.98 -0.70
C GLN A 178 2.56 -25.65 -2.08
N SER A 179 3.45 -25.11 -2.91
CA SER A 179 3.86 -25.69 -4.19
C SER A 179 4.92 -26.80 -4.05
N GLY A 180 5.82 -26.69 -3.07
CA GLY A 180 6.87 -27.68 -2.78
C GLY A 180 6.35 -28.98 -2.15
N GLY A 181 5.16 -28.97 -1.56
CA GLY A 181 4.49 -30.18 -1.04
C GLY A 181 3.95 -31.12 -2.13
N LEU A 182 3.84 -30.66 -3.38
CA LEU A 182 3.30 -31.44 -4.51
C LEU A 182 4.36 -32.18 -5.34
N LEU A 183 5.66 -32.05 -5.01
CA LEU A 183 6.76 -32.65 -5.76
C LEU A 183 7.62 -33.62 -4.93
N THR A 184 7.04 -34.29 -3.93
CA THR A 184 7.69 -35.44 -3.29
C THR A 184 6.87 -36.71 -3.57
N TRP A 185 7.29 -37.45 -4.59
CA TRP A 185 6.97 -38.86 -4.83
C TRP A 185 8.28 -39.61 -5.05
#